data_AF-A0A537XJZ9-F1
#
_entry.id   AF-A0A537XJZ9-F1
#
_cell.length_a   1.000
_cell.length_b   1.000
_cell.length_c   1.000
_cell.angle_alpha   90.00
_cell.angle_beta   90.00
_cell.angle_gamma   90.00
#
_symmetry.space_group_name_H-M   'P 1'
#
loop_
_entity.id
_entity.type
_entity.pdbx_description
1 polymer ?
#
loop_
_entity_poly.entity_id
_entity_poly.type
_entity_poly.pdbx_seq_one_letter_code
_entity_poly.pdbx_strand_id
1 'polypeptide(L)'
;MGNAVVRPDARRIRHHARGGPALRALGQGLHVAAGIALMIGAPQIGGRPVGATLPAGLFSGHDRHCVAQLGAPTMRCFAALNTAVAAATDGRVQLLASTTGAALQAIPLNQGAGASDYLVVSIEWTRSNYSGASLTWQAPSSCGNYASSTMPRGWNDAIRSVAEYSGCATTLYWDVNFGGASDAIDVNASVPDLGSFDGNVSSQKWCPESPCS
;
A
#
# COMPACT_ATOMS: atom_id res chain seq x y z
N MET A 1 13.49 -33.88 -54.51
CA MET A 1 14.48 -33.74 -53.43
C MET A 1 13.69 -33.28 -52.19
N GLY A 2 13.18 -34.13 -51.30
CA GLY A 2 13.75 -35.35 -50.75
C GLY A 2 14.18 -35.05 -49.32
N ASN A 3 13.26 -35.18 -48.36
CA ASN A 3 13.42 -35.98 -47.13
C ASN A 3 12.40 -35.59 -46.07
N ALA A 4 11.38 -36.44 -45.92
CA ALA A 4 10.65 -36.64 -44.69
C ALA A 4 11.50 -37.51 -43.75
N VAL A 5 11.62 -37.14 -42.47
CA VAL A 5 12.18 -38.02 -41.43
C VAL A 5 11.39 -37.86 -40.13
N VAL A 6 10.51 -38.85 -39.92
CA VAL A 6 10.32 -39.68 -38.70
C VAL A 6 10.23 -39.01 -37.31
N ARG A 7 9.04 -39.18 -36.71
CA ARG A 7 8.80 -39.15 -35.25
C ARG A 7 9.43 -40.36 -34.54
N PRO A 8 9.80 -40.22 -33.26
CA PRO A 8 9.58 -41.28 -32.29
C PRO A 8 8.63 -40.84 -31.17
N ASP A 9 7.61 -41.67 -30.99
CA ASP A 9 6.69 -41.71 -29.85
C ASP A 9 7.21 -42.79 -28.88
N ALA A 10 7.46 -42.47 -27.61
CA ALA A 10 7.60 -43.49 -26.57
C ALA A 10 7.59 -42.95 -25.13
N ARG A 11 6.63 -43.51 -24.37
CA ARG A 11 6.75 -43.98 -22.98
C ARG A 11 6.69 -42.96 -21.82
N ARG A 12 5.45 -42.74 -21.41
CA ARG A 12 4.89 -43.02 -20.07
C ARG A 12 5.87 -43.74 -19.11
N ILE A 13 6.29 -43.05 -18.04
CA ILE A 13 6.74 -43.68 -16.80
C ILE A 13 5.81 -43.23 -15.66
N ARG A 14 5.04 -44.18 -15.15
CA ARG A 14 4.33 -44.09 -13.86
C ARG A 14 5.30 -44.59 -12.78
N HIS A 15 5.48 -43.84 -11.70
CA HIS A 15 5.97 -44.40 -10.45
C HIS A 15 4.87 -44.24 -9.38
N HIS A 16 4.26 -45.36 -9.02
CA HIS A 16 3.42 -45.50 -7.84
C HIS A 16 4.28 -45.85 -6.62
N ALA A 17 3.76 -45.42 -5.48
CA ALA A 17 4.25 -45.47 -4.11
C ALA A 17 4.66 -46.84 -3.55
N ARG A 18 5.51 -46.77 -2.51
CA ARG A 18 5.66 -47.65 -1.32
C ARG A 18 6.80 -47.05 -0.49
N GLY A 19 6.75 -46.83 0.81
CA GLY A 19 5.78 -47.11 1.84
C GLY A 19 6.52 -47.11 3.18
N GLY A 20 6.00 -46.37 4.17
CA GLY A 20 5.96 -46.81 5.57
C GLY A 20 7.23 -46.74 6.44
N PRO A 21 7.11 -47.05 7.76
CA PRO A 21 7.31 -46.05 8.83
C PRO A 21 8.22 -46.53 9.99
N ALA A 22 8.69 -45.60 10.85
CA ALA A 22 8.98 -45.82 12.28
C ALA A 22 9.37 -44.47 12.93
N LEU A 23 8.58 -43.90 13.84
CA LEU A 23 8.44 -44.17 15.29
C LEU A 23 9.60 -43.69 16.19
N ARG A 24 9.19 -42.82 17.14
CA ARG A 24 9.63 -42.64 18.54
C ARG A 24 10.82 -41.75 18.87
N ALA A 25 10.51 -40.63 19.52
CA ALA A 25 10.83 -40.34 20.93
C ALA A 25 9.89 -39.18 21.37
N LEU A 26 8.89 -39.32 22.26
CA LEU A 26 8.91 -39.47 23.73
C LEU A 26 9.79 -38.45 24.48
N GLY A 27 9.11 -37.55 25.18
CA GLY A 27 9.57 -36.59 26.21
C GLY A 27 8.46 -35.55 26.42
N GLN A 28 7.39 -35.81 27.16
CA GLN A 28 7.23 -35.82 28.64
C GLN A 28 7.67 -34.54 29.37
N GLY A 29 6.69 -33.93 30.05
CA GLY A 29 6.86 -32.93 31.13
C GLY A 29 6.74 -31.48 30.63
N LEU A 30 6.02 -30.56 31.25
CA LEU A 30 5.33 -30.55 32.55
C LEU A 30 4.45 -29.29 32.57
N HIS A 31 3.27 -29.38 33.20
CA HIS A 31 2.34 -28.29 33.45
C HIS A 31 3.00 -27.11 34.19
N VAL A 32 2.77 -25.86 33.74
CA VAL A 32 2.75 -24.69 34.63
C VAL A 32 1.74 -23.64 34.17
N ALA A 33 0.77 -23.40 35.06
CA ALA A 33 0.01 -22.18 35.34
C ALA A 33 -0.83 -21.51 34.24
N ALA A 34 -2.14 -21.71 34.38
CA ALA A 34 -3.14 -20.70 34.10
C ALA A 34 -2.81 -19.39 34.85
N GLY A 35 -2.55 -18.33 34.10
CA GLY A 35 -2.54 -16.96 34.58
C GLY A 35 -3.81 -16.26 34.08
N ILE A 36 -4.91 -16.42 34.81
CA ILE A 36 -6.10 -15.57 34.67
C ILE A 36 -5.69 -14.20 35.22
N ALA A 37 -5.36 -13.26 34.33
CA ALA A 37 -5.27 -11.85 34.69
C ALA A 37 -6.67 -11.23 34.62
N LEU A 38 -7.34 -11.24 35.77
CA LEU A 38 -8.56 -10.48 36.03
C LEU A 38 -8.20 -8.99 36.04
N MET A 39 -8.35 -8.30 34.91
CA MET A 39 -8.24 -6.84 34.89
C MET A 39 -9.59 -6.24 35.28
N ILE A 40 -9.62 -5.75 36.52
CA ILE A 40 -10.69 -4.98 37.13
C ILE A 40 -11.02 -3.78 36.22
N GLY A 41 -12.31 -3.64 35.91
CA GLY A 41 -12.83 -2.58 35.07
C GLY A 41 -12.60 -1.18 35.67
N ALA A 42 -12.00 -0.31 34.87
CA ALA A 42 -12.14 1.13 35.04
C ALA A 42 -13.38 1.58 34.24
N PRO A 43 -14.25 2.45 34.79
CA PRO A 43 -15.32 3.06 34.01
C PRO A 43 -14.67 3.92 32.93
N GLN A 44 -14.76 3.48 31.67
CA GLN A 44 -14.41 4.31 30.52
C GLN A 44 -15.53 5.34 30.39
N ILE A 45 -15.33 6.49 31.03
CA ILE A 45 -16.10 7.69 30.78
C ILE A 45 -16.01 7.95 29.28
N GLY A 46 -17.16 7.93 28.60
CA GLY A 46 -17.30 8.16 27.18
C GLY A 46 -16.83 9.56 26.79
N GLY A 47 -15.53 9.71 26.60
CA GLY A 47 -14.93 10.82 25.87
C GLY A 47 -14.78 10.39 24.43
N ARG A 48 -15.75 10.73 23.58
CA ARG A 48 -15.50 10.78 22.13
C ARG A 48 -14.24 11.63 21.94
N PRO A 49 -13.18 11.16 21.25
CA PRO A 49 -12.15 12.08 20.81
C PRO A 49 -12.87 13.07 19.90
N VAL A 50 -13.05 14.30 20.39
CA VAL A 50 -13.38 15.43 19.54
C VAL A 50 -12.14 15.60 18.68
N GLY A 51 -12.15 14.96 17.50
CA GLY A 51 -11.21 15.29 16.46
C GLY A 51 -11.36 16.78 16.23
N ALA A 52 -10.38 17.56 16.72
CA ALA A 52 -10.32 18.96 16.41
C ALA A 52 -10.15 19.04 14.89
N THR A 53 -11.22 19.40 14.19
CA THR A 53 -11.15 19.82 12.80
C THR A 53 -10.32 21.10 12.80
N LEU A 54 -9.01 20.94 12.59
CA LEU A 54 -8.13 22.07 12.40
C LEU A 54 -8.63 22.86 11.19
N PRO A 55 -8.66 24.21 11.25
CA PRO A 55 -9.00 25.01 10.10
C PRO A 55 -8.10 24.64 8.92
N ALA A 56 -8.71 24.49 7.75
CA ALA A 56 -8.00 24.27 6.49
C ALA A 56 -7.19 25.51 6.14
N GLY A 57 -6.01 25.64 6.72
CA GLY A 57 -5.15 26.80 6.52
C GLY A 57 -4.24 26.97 7.72
N LEU A 58 -3.05 26.35 7.64
CA LEU A 58 -1.78 26.72 8.29
C LEU A 58 -0.74 25.56 8.26
N PHE A 59 -0.95 24.50 7.46
CA PHE A 59 0.17 23.58 7.14
C PHE A 59 1.05 24.18 6.04
N SER A 60 1.75 25.25 6.41
CA SER A 60 2.92 25.75 5.69
C SER A 60 4.14 25.01 6.25
N GLY A 61 4.35 23.77 5.82
CA GLY A 61 5.46 22.98 6.35
C GLY A 61 5.59 21.64 5.65
N HIS A 62 6.83 21.27 5.35
CA HIS A 62 7.25 20.13 4.55
C HIS A 62 6.94 18.74 5.15
N ASP A 63 6.11 18.67 6.20
CA ASP A 63 5.80 17.47 6.99
C ASP A 63 4.27 17.30 7.18
N ARG A 64 3.51 17.36 6.09
CA ARG A 64 2.06 17.06 6.10
C ARG A 64 1.79 15.68 5.51
N HIS A 65 0.83 14.97 6.07
CA HIS A 65 0.43 13.65 5.60
C HIS A 65 -1.04 13.69 5.19
N CYS A 66 -1.32 13.56 3.90
CA CYS A 66 -2.63 13.75 3.32
C CYS A 66 -3.22 12.43 2.83
N VAL A 67 -4.54 12.33 2.87
CA VAL A 67 -5.32 11.22 2.33
C VAL A 67 -6.27 11.78 1.28
N ALA A 68 -6.22 11.26 0.07
CA ALA A 68 -7.08 11.63 -1.06
C ALA A 68 -7.85 10.39 -1.55
N GLN A 69 -9.08 10.62 -1.99
CA GLN A 69 -9.95 9.57 -2.51
C GLN A 69 -10.10 9.70 -4.02
N LEU A 70 -9.84 8.62 -4.73
CA LEU A 70 -10.04 8.56 -6.18
C LEU A 70 -11.53 8.68 -6.51
N GLY A 71 -11.84 9.53 -7.49
CA GLY A 71 -13.21 9.85 -7.87
C GLY A 71 -13.92 10.87 -6.96
N ALA A 72 -13.23 11.42 -5.95
CA ALA A 72 -13.78 12.47 -5.08
C ALA A 72 -12.86 13.70 -5.02
N PRO A 73 -13.41 14.92 -4.88
CA PRO A 73 -12.61 16.14 -4.79
C PRO A 73 -12.01 16.39 -3.39
N THR A 74 -12.04 15.40 -2.49
CA THR A 74 -11.72 15.57 -1.08
C THR A 74 -10.34 15.05 -0.73
N MET A 75 -9.52 15.92 -0.15
CA MET A 75 -8.24 15.57 0.48
C MET A 75 -8.24 16.07 1.92
N ARG A 76 -7.78 15.24 2.85
CA ARG A 76 -7.67 15.58 4.27
C ARG A 76 -6.24 15.36 4.76
N CYS A 77 -5.66 16.35 5.41
CA CYS A 77 -4.26 16.31 5.84
C CYS A 77 -4.11 16.31 7.37
N PHE A 78 -3.02 15.69 7.81
CA PHE A 78 -2.68 15.42 9.20
C PHE A 78 -1.23 15.83 9.47
N ALA A 79 -0.93 16.13 10.73
CA ALA A 79 0.42 16.49 11.16
C ALA A 79 1.39 15.30 11.28
N ALA A 80 0.88 14.06 11.28
CA ALA A 80 1.70 12.87 11.51
C ALA A 80 1.28 11.70 10.62
N LEU A 81 2.27 10.93 10.14
CA LEU A 81 2.08 9.81 9.22
C LEU A 81 1.17 8.74 9.81
N ASN A 82 1.37 8.38 11.08
CA ASN A 82 0.55 7.38 11.77
C ASN A 82 -0.94 7.76 11.79
N THR A 83 -1.25 9.06 11.93
CA THR A 83 -2.63 9.56 11.96
C THR A 83 -3.24 9.52 10.56
N ALA A 84 -2.46 9.86 9.52
CA ALA A 84 -2.91 9.76 8.15
C ALA A 84 -3.16 8.30 7.72
N VAL A 85 -2.27 7.36 8.08
CA VAL A 85 -2.46 5.94 7.79
C VAL A 85 -3.65 5.36 8.55
N ALA A 86 -3.83 5.71 9.82
CA ALA A 86 -5.02 5.31 10.57
C ALA A 86 -6.29 5.85 9.88
N ALA A 87 -6.31 7.10 9.44
CA ALA A 87 -7.43 7.66 8.71
C ALA A 87 -7.66 6.99 7.34
N ALA A 88 -6.59 6.65 6.62
CA ALA A 88 -6.66 6.00 5.31
C ALA A 88 -7.01 4.50 5.38
N THR A 89 -6.99 3.91 6.57
CA THR A 89 -7.33 2.50 6.79
C THR A 89 -8.55 2.36 7.68
N ASP A 90 -9.30 3.43 7.91
CA ASP A 90 -10.44 3.49 8.83
C ASP A 90 -10.13 2.91 10.23
N GLY A 91 -8.93 3.20 10.72
CA GLY A 91 -8.42 2.76 12.03
C GLY A 91 -7.90 1.33 12.08
N ARG A 92 -8.00 0.55 10.99
CA ARG A 92 -7.52 -0.84 10.92
C ARG A 92 -6.02 -0.93 11.18
N VAL A 93 -5.24 0.01 10.66
CA VAL A 93 -3.78 0.06 10.87
C VAL A 93 -3.44 1.18 11.85
N GLN A 94 -2.87 0.80 12.98
CA GLN A 94 -2.35 1.72 13.98
C GLN A 94 -0.83 1.61 14.05
N LEU A 95 -0.16 2.70 13.69
CA LEU A 95 1.29 2.78 13.69
C LEU A 95 1.81 3.44 14.96
N LEU A 96 3.00 3.04 15.38
CA LEU A 96 3.77 3.82 16.35
C LEU A 96 4.08 5.20 15.76
N ALA A 97 4.16 6.23 16.61
CA ALA A 97 4.48 7.59 16.16
C ALA A 97 5.85 7.69 15.47
N SER A 98 6.77 6.77 15.77
CA SER A 98 8.12 6.70 15.18
C SER A 98 8.19 5.91 13.88
N THR A 99 7.08 5.35 13.38
CA THR A 99 7.09 4.58 12.13
C THR A 99 7.44 5.51 10.96
N THR A 100 8.50 5.16 10.22
CA THR A 100 8.93 5.88 9.01
C THR A 100 8.17 5.38 7.79
N GLY A 101 8.15 6.17 6.71
CA GLY A 101 7.57 5.72 5.43
C GLY A 101 8.30 4.50 4.85
N ALA A 102 9.62 4.38 5.08
CA ALA A 102 10.37 3.19 4.67
C ALA A 102 9.93 1.94 5.45
N ALA A 103 9.69 2.05 6.75
CA ALA A 103 9.17 0.94 7.55
C ALA A 103 7.72 0.57 7.18
N LEU A 104 6.94 1.54 6.69
CA LEU A 104 5.56 1.34 6.25
C LEU A 104 5.44 0.32 5.11
N GLN A 105 6.47 0.17 4.28
CA GLN A 105 6.45 -0.74 3.12
C GLN A 105 6.32 -2.22 3.50
N ALA A 106 6.68 -2.57 4.73
CA ALA A 106 6.52 -3.93 5.24
C ALA A 106 5.13 -4.18 5.86
N ILE A 107 4.26 -3.18 5.92
CA ILE A 107 2.97 -3.24 6.64
C ILE A 107 1.84 -3.51 5.63
N PRO A 108 1.03 -4.57 5.84
CA PRO A 108 -0.07 -4.89 4.93
C PRO A 108 -1.26 -3.95 5.18
N LEU A 109 -1.23 -2.76 4.58
CA LEU A 109 -2.17 -1.66 4.88
C LEU A 109 -3.65 -1.99 4.71
N ASN A 110 -3.96 -2.93 3.83
CA ASN A 110 -5.34 -3.32 3.49
C ASN A 110 -5.77 -4.65 4.10
N GLN A 111 -4.93 -5.26 4.94
CA GLN A 111 -5.31 -6.49 5.64
C GLN A 111 -6.51 -6.22 6.55
N GLY A 112 -7.53 -7.08 6.44
CA GLY A 112 -8.76 -6.98 7.25
C GLY A 112 -9.76 -5.94 6.75
N ALA A 113 -9.56 -5.33 5.57
CA ALA A 113 -10.57 -4.48 4.95
C ALA A 113 -11.78 -5.31 4.48
N GLY A 114 -12.98 -4.78 4.70
CA GLY A 114 -14.25 -5.31 4.21
C GLY A 114 -14.55 -4.94 2.76
N ALA A 115 -15.60 -5.54 2.20
CA ALA A 115 -15.97 -5.36 0.78
C ALA A 115 -16.38 -3.94 0.38
N SER A 116 -16.75 -3.09 1.35
CA SER A 116 -17.17 -1.70 1.13
C SER A 116 -16.13 -0.68 1.59
N ASP A 117 -14.98 -1.15 2.05
CA ASP A 117 -13.94 -0.27 2.58
C ASP A 117 -13.12 0.34 1.45
N TYR A 118 -12.74 1.60 1.63
CA TYR A 118 -11.70 2.18 0.81
C TYR A 118 -10.35 1.50 1.11
N LEU A 119 -9.64 1.14 0.05
CA LEU A 119 -8.32 0.52 0.11
C LEU A 119 -7.25 1.54 -0.28
N VAL A 120 -6.12 1.50 0.41
CA VAL A 120 -4.92 2.24 0.00
C VAL A 120 -4.38 1.61 -1.29
N VAL A 121 -4.21 2.42 -2.32
CA VAL A 121 -3.69 1.97 -3.63
C VAL A 121 -2.30 2.51 -3.93
N SER A 122 -1.97 3.70 -3.43
CA SER A 122 -0.59 4.20 -3.43
C SER A 122 -0.34 5.11 -2.25
N ILE A 123 0.93 5.25 -1.89
CA ILE A 123 1.43 6.36 -1.07
C ILE A 123 2.60 6.98 -1.80
N GLU A 124 2.62 8.30 -1.83
CA GLU A 124 3.64 9.09 -2.52
C GLU A 124 4.27 10.08 -1.55
N TRP A 125 5.56 10.36 -1.75
CA TRP A 125 6.33 11.20 -0.84
C TRP A 125 7.05 12.32 -1.56
N THR A 126 7.20 13.43 -0.85
CA THR A 126 7.87 14.62 -1.39
C THR A 126 9.39 14.55 -1.38
N ARG A 127 9.99 13.52 -0.79
CA ARG A 127 11.43 13.25 -0.78
C ARG A 127 11.69 11.79 -1.10
N SER A 128 12.92 11.49 -1.52
CA SER A 128 13.39 10.13 -1.72
C SER A 128 13.34 9.31 -0.41
N ASN A 129 13.43 7.99 -0.55
CA ASN A 129 13.40 6.99 0.52
C ASN A 129 12.15 7.08 1.41
N TYR A 130 11.01 7.39 0.81
CA TYR A 130 9.70 7.39 1.46
C TYR A 130 9.64 8.36 2.66
N SER A 131 10.12 9.60 2.45
CA SER A 131 10.30 10.59 3.52
C SER A 131 9.67 11.96 3.21
N GLY A 132 9.56 12.80 4.24
CA GLY A 132 8.86 14.09 4.16
C GLY A 132 7.34 13.95 4.13
N ALA A 133 6.67 14.98 3.61
CA ALA A 133 5.22 14.96 3.42
C ALA A 133 4.78 13.77 2.54
N SER A 134 3.64 13.16 2.87
CA SER A 134 3.07 12.02 2.14
C SER A 134 1.64 12.27 1.64
N LEU A 135 1.30 11.68 0.49
CA LEU A 135 -0.03 11.65 -0.10
C LEU A 135 -0.45 10.19 -0.24
N THR A 136 -1.47 9.80 0.50
CA THR A 136 -2.06 8.45 0.44
C THR A 136 -3.30 8.50 -0.43
N TRP A 137 -3.31 7.70 -1.49
CA TRP A 137 -4.46 7.55 -2.38
C TRP A 137 -5.29 6.34 -1.98
N GLN A 138 -6.60 6.53 -1.94
CA GLN A 138 -7.56 5.47 -1.66
C GLN A 138 -8.53 5.26 -2.83
N ALA A 139 -8.92 4.01 -3.04
CA ALA A 139 -9.94 3.61 -4.01
C ALA A 139 -11.07 2.81 -3.33
N PRO A 140 -12.30 2.80 -3.89
CA PRO A 140 -13.44 2.06 -3.32
C PRO A 140 -13.35 0.53 -3.48
N SER A 141 -12.34 0.03 -4.17
CA SER A 141 -12.07 -1.40 -4.32
C SER A 141 -10.57 -1.67 -4.38
N SER A 142 -10.18 -2.92 -4.59
CA SER A 142 -8.83 -3.27 -5.05
C SER A 142 -8.50 -2.56 -6.35
N CYS A 143 -7.28 -2.76 -6.87
CA CYS A 143 -6.89 -2.07 -8.08
C CYS A 143 -7.90 -2.23 -9.22
N GLY A 144 -8.17 -1.10 -9.87
CA GLY A 144 -8.99 -0.96 -11.05
C GLY A 144 -8.42 0.19 -11.87
N ASN A 145 -9.10 0.56 -12.95
CA ASN A 145 -8.67 1.67 -13.79
C ASN A 145 -9.10 3.00 -13.16
N TYR A 146 -8.17 3.66 -12.50
CA TYR A 146 -8.36 4.97 -11.89
C TYR A 146 -7.43 6.00 -12.51
N ALA A 147 -7.82 7.26 -12.41
CA ALA A 147 -7.02 8.34 -12.94
C ALA A 147 -7.24 9.63 -12.14
N SER A 148 -6.16 10.39 -11.99
CA SER A 148 -6.19 11.76 -11.51
C SER A 148 -5.53 12.63 -12.57
N SER A 149 -6.33 13.40 -13.32
CA SER A 149 -5.82 14.25 -14.40
C SER A 149 -5.05 15.47 -13.89
N THR A 150 -5.06 15.72 -12.59
CA THR A 150 -4.21 16.71 -11.91
C THR A 150 -3.78 16.18 -10.55
N MET A 151 -2.66 16.67 -10.02
CA MET A 151 -2.31 16.46 -8.62
C MET A 151 -3.18 17.34 -7.70
N PRO A 152 -3.51 16.88 -6.48
CA PRO A 152 -4.18 17.72 -5.50
C PRO A 152 -3.40 19.01 -5.22
N ARG A 153 -4.09 20.06 -4.76
CA ARG A 153 -3.48 21.37 -4.54
C ARG A 153 -2.21 21.26 -3.69
N GLY A 154 -1.11 21.77 -4.23
CA GLY A 154 0.21 21.78 -3.58
C GLY A 154 0.99 20.47 -3.68
N TRP A 155 0.57 19.54 -4.54
CA TRP A 155 1.26 18.28 -4.83
C TRP A 155 1.80 18.18 -6.27
N ASN A 156 1.48 19.14 -7.14
CA ASN A 156 2.09 19.25 -8.47
C ASN A 156 3.61 19.36 -8.32
N ASP A 157 4.37 18.59 -9.11
CA ASP A 157 5.83 18.64 -9.17
C ASP A 157 6.51 18.40 -7.80
N ALA A 158 5.84 17.64 -6.94
CA ALA A 158 6.31 17.43 -5.56
C ALA A 158 6.82 16.01 -5.31
N ILE A 159 6.34 15.00 -6.04
CA ILE A 159 6.57 13.58 -5.74
C ILE A 159 7.99 13.15 -6.14
N ARG A 160 8.66 12.40 -5.26
CA ARG A 160 10.04 11.91 -5.41
C ARG A 160 10.25 10.45 -5.00
N SER A 161 9.27 9.84 -4.33
CA SER A 161 9.25 8.40 -4.13
C SER A 161 7.81 7.91 -3.99
N VAL A 162 7.55 6.64 -4.32
CA VAL A 162 6.20 6.08 -4.38
C VAL A 162 6.18 4.64 -3.90
N ALA A 163 5.03 4.19 -3.43
CA ALA A 163 4.77 2.80 -3.12
C ALA A 163 3.35 2.44 -3.50
N GLU A 164 3.20 1.36 -4.24
CA GLU A 164 1.94 0.85 -4.74
C GLU A 164 1.43 -0.30 -3.86
N TYR A 165 0.11 -0.38 -3.73
CA TYR A 165 -0.59 -1.35 -2.90
C TYR A 165 -1.82 -1.91 -3.64
N SER A 166 -2.47 -2.91 -3.04
CA SER A 166 -3.76 -3.45 -3.52
C SER A 166 -3.75 -4.01 -4.94
N GLY A 167 -2.59 -4.46 -5.42
CA GLY A 167 -2.43 -4.98 -6.78
C GLY A 167 -2.38 -3.89 -7.84
N CYS A 168 -2.06 -2.65 -7.48
CA CYS A 168 -1.91 -1.56 -8.44
C CYS A 168 -0.49 -1.42 -8.96
N ALA A 169 -0.40 -1.15 -10.25
CA ALA A 169 0.66 -0.38 -10.89
C ALA A 169 0.19 1.07 -11.03
N THR A 170 1.15 1.98 -11.25
CA THR A 170 0.88 3.40 -11.52
C THR A 170 1.68 3.89 -12.72
N THR A 171 1.06 4.67 -13.62
CA THR A 171 1.79 5.49 -14.59
C THR A 171 1.74 6.95 -14.15
N LEU A 172 2.90 7.53 -13.92
CA LEU A 172 3.11 8.94 -13.59
C LEU A 172 3.31 9.75 -14.87
N TYR A 173 2.82 10.99 -14.91
CA TYR A 173 2.94 11.88 -16.06
C TYR A 173 3.47 13.25 -15.65
N TRP A 174 4.33 13.81 -16.50
CA TRP A 174 4.92 15.14 -16.28
C TRP A 174 3.91 16.26 -16.29
N ASP A 175 2.95 16.18 -17.22
CA ASP A 175 1.95 17.22 -17.39
C ASP A 175 0.61 16.76 -16.84
N VAL A 176 -0.27 17.74 -16.61
CA VAL A 176 -1.68 17.49 -16.34
C VAL A 176 -2.35 16.78 -17.52
N ASN A 177 -3.49 16.14 -17.27
CA ASN A 177 -4.28 15.40 -18.25
C ASN A 177 -3.50 14.28 -18.97
N PHE A 178 -2.56 13.64 -18.25
CA PHE A 178 -1.78 12.49 -18.72
C PHE A 178 -0.88 12.83 -19.93
N GLY A 179 -0.36 14.06 -19.96
CA GLY A 179 0.53 14.55 -21.00
C GLY A 179 2.02 14.46 -20.63
N GLY A 180 2.87 14.82 -21.59
CA GLY A 180 4.31 14.90 -21.39
C GLY A 180 4.99 13.54 -21.33
N ALA A 181 6.18 13.50 -20.73
CA ALA A 181 6.87 12.25 -20.44
C ALA A 181 6.10 11.45 -19.37
N SER A 182 6.27 10.13 -19.39
CA SER A 182 5.64 9.22 -18.44
C SER A 182 6.66 8.26 -17.85
N ASP A 183 6.43 7.86 -16.59
CA ASP A 183 7.19 6.81 -15.91
C ASP A 183 6.25 5.79 -15.29
N ALA A 184 6.58 4.51 -15.44
CA ALA A 184 5.72 3.40 -15.03
C ALA A 184 6.28 2.72 -13.78
N ILE A 185 5.41 2.54 -12.80
CA ILE A 185 5.70 1.90 -11.52
C ILE A 185 4.97 0.56 -11.50
N ASP A 186 5.74 -0.51 -11.35
CA ASP A 186 5.22 -1.88 -11.39
C ASP A 186 4.22 -2.21 -10.29
N VAL A 187 3.46 -3.29 -10.50
CA VAL A 187 2.41 -3.75 -9.60
C VAL A 187 2.95 -4.02 -8.19
N ASN A 188 2.39 -3.35 -7.17
CA ASN A 188 2.82 -3.39 -5.78
C ASN A 188 4.33 -3.04 -5.57
N ALA A 189 4.94 -2.33 -6.51
CA ALA A 189 6.32 -1.92 -6.38
C ALA A 189 6.46 -0.73 -5.44
N SER A 190 7.66 -0.57 -4.88
CA SER A 190 8.05 0.62 -4.13
C SER A 190 9.32 1.19 -4.75
N VAL A 191 9.28 2.45 -5.16
CA VAL A 191 10.39 3.13 -5.82
C VAL A 191 10.91 4.23 -4.89
N PRO A 192 12.13 4.08 -4.33
CA PRO A 192 12.65 5.01 -3.33
C PRO A 192 13.14 6.33 -3.93
N ASP A 193 13.32 6.42 -5.24
CA ASP A 193 13.80 7.62 -5.93
C ASP A 193 13.30 7.58 -7.38
N LEU A 194 12.66 8.64 -7.86
CA LEU A 194 12.11 8.69 -9.22
C LEU A 194 13.14 9.14 -10.26
N GLY A 195 14.40 9.39 -9.87
CA GLY A 195 15.50 9.70 -10.76
C GLY A 195 15.21 10.92 -11.62
N SER A 196 15.16 10.76 -12.94
CA SER A 196 14.83 11.87 -13.84
C SER A 196 13.39 12.37 -13.73
N PHE A 197 12.50 11.62 -13.07
CA PHE A 197 11.11 11.99 -12.86
C PHE A 197 10.87 12.73 -11.52
N ASP A 198 11.91 12.89 -10.70
CA ASP A 198 11.84 13.52 -9.38
C ASP A 198 11.24 14.93 -9.44
N GLY A 199 10.14 15.14 -8.72
CA GLY A 199 9.48 16.43 -8.63
C GLY A 199 8.91 16.93 -9.93
N ASN A 200 8.49 16.04 -10.84
CA ASN A 200 7.82 16.44 -12.09
C ASN A 200 6.44 15.80 -12.25
N VAL A 201 5.89 15.11 -11.24
CA VAL A 201 4.58 14.46 -11.37
C VAL A 201 3.45 15.49 -11.31
N SER A 202 2.63 15.57 -12.36
CA SER A 202 1.45 16.46 -12.45
C SER A 202 0.12 15.74 -12.69
N SER A 203 0.15 14.48 -13.15
CA SER A 203 -1.04 13.61 -13.21
C SER A 203 -0.63 12.14 -13.21
N GLN A 204 -1.59 11.24 -12.96
CA GLN A 204 -1.29 9.80 -12.87
C GLN A 204 -2.51 8.91 -13.07
N LYS A 205 -2.24 7.66 -13.45
CA LYS A 205 -3.22 6.58 -13.57
C LYS A 205 -2.81 5.39 -12.71
N TRP A 206 -3.80 4.68 -12.18
CA TRP A 206 -3.63 3.38 -11.52
C TRP A 206 -4.38 2.32 -12.30
N CYS A 207 -3.84 1.10 -12.31
CA CYS A 207 -4.43 -0.01 -13.03
C CYS A 207 -3.83 -1.36 -12.56
N PRO A 208 -4.43 -2.50 -12.91
CA PRO A 208 -3.96 -3.81 -12.47
C PRO A 208 -2.69 -4.34 -13.17
N GLU A 209 -2.15 -3.62 -14.16
CA GLU A 209 -1.01 -4.04 -14.99
C GLU A 209 -0.07 -2.87 -15.32
N SER A 210 1.21 -3.11 -15.57
CA SER A 210 2.18 -2.04 -15.88
C SER A 210 2.58 -2.09 -17.35
N PRO A 211 2.60 -0.97 -18.10
CA PRO A 211 2.13 0.36 -17.72
C PRO A 211 0.60 0.50 -17.82
N CYS A 212 0.02 1.50 -17.16
CA CYS A 212 -1.40 1.84 -17.32
C CYS A 212 -1.72 2.43 -18.69
N SER A 213 -2.84 1.99 -19.27
CA SER A 213 -3.38 2.44 -20.55
C SER A 213 -4.24 3.71 -20.44
#